data_AF-A0A969K106-F1
#
_entry.id   AF-A0A969K106-F1
#
_cell.length_a   1.000
_cell.length_b   1.000
_cell.length_c   1.000
_cell.angle_alpha   90.00
_cell.angle_beta   90.00
_cell.angle_gamma   90.00
#
_symmetry.space_group_name_H-M   'P 1'
#
loop_
_entity.id
_entity.type
_entity.pdbx_description
1 polymer ?
#
loop_
_entity_poly.entity_id
_entity_poly.type
_entity_poly.pdbx_seq_one_letter_code
_entity_poly.pdbx_strand_id
1 'polypeptide(L)'
;MMYNVKQLREIEFPGSQELIHFNHAGISLLPTRTQAKVKWAIDELARQPGRFWAEQGVAYNERFRQELVDFVHAASPWEIVPSATTSSGLNAVAQAIAWQPGDNVLFCDVEFPSNVYPWLS
;
A
#
# COMPACT_ATOMS: atom_id res chain seq x y z
N MET A 1 -20.85 -4.25 12.82
CA MET A 1 -20.99 -5.54 12.11
C MET A 1 -19.86 -6.44 12.60
N MET A 2 -20.13 -7.70 12.96
CA MET A 2 -19.10 -8.62 13.49
C MET A 2 -18.65 -9.55 12.36
N TYR A 3 -17.35 -9.58 12.06
CA TYR A 3 -16.79 -10.44 11.01
C TYR A 3 -16.76 -11.91 11.46
N ASN A 4 -17.08 -12.84 10.55
CA ASN A 4 -16.87 -14.27 10.77
C ASN A 4 -15.41 -14.63 10.43
N VAL A 5 -14.55 -14.60 11.45
CA VAL A 5 -13.09 -14.84 11.29
C VAL A 5 -12.80 -16.24 10.74
N LYS A 6 -13.56 -17.26 11.16
CA LYS A 6 -13.38 -18.63 10.67
C LYS A 6 -13.63 -18.71 9.17
N GLN A 7 -14.75 -18.14 8.73
CA GLN A 7 -15.11 -18.08 7.31
C GLN A 7 -14.09 -17.28 6.49
N LEU A 8 -13.59 -16.15 7.00
CA LEU A 8 -12.56 -15.36 6.31
C LEU A 8 -11.26 -16.15 6.16
N ARG A 9 -10.84 -16.88 7.20
CA ARG A 9 -9.65 -17.74 7.13
C ARG A 9 -9.79 -18.84 6.08
N GLU A 10 -10.98 -19.44 5.96
CA GLU A 10 -11.26 -20.50 4.99
C GLU A 10 -11.30 -19.96 3.55
N ILE A 11 -11.94 -18.82 3.31
CA ILE A 11 -12.20 -18.32 1.95
C ILE A 11 -11.08 -17.39 1.45
N GLU A 12 -10.64 -16.46 2.28
CA GLU A 12 -9.68 -15.42 1.88
C GLU A 12 -8.24 -15.79 2.20
N PHE A 13 -7.98 -16.63 3.20
CA PHE A 13 -6.62 -16.93 3.65
C PHE A 13 -6.36 -18.44 3.74
N PRO A 14 -6.50 -19.21 2.64
CA PRO A 14 -6.35 -20.67 2.66
C PRO A 14 -4.99 -21.13 3.21
N GLY A 15 -3.91 -20.37 3.00
CA GLY A 15 -2.60 -20.67 3.58
C GLY A 15 -2.58 -20.72 5.12
N SER A 16 -3.59 -20.16 5.77
CA SER A 16 -3.77 -20.26 7.22
C SER A 16 -4.19 -21.66 7.71
N GLN A 17 -4.53 -22.58 6.80
CA GLN A 17 -4.75 -24.01 7.07
C GLN A 17 -3.44 -24.81 7.01
N GLU A 18 -2.42 -24.27 6.36
CA GLU A 18 -1.12 -24.93 6.17
C GLU A 18 -0.08 -24.44 7.19
N LEU A 19 -0.23 -23.22 7.71
CA LEU A 19 0.67 -22.64 8.69
C LEU A 19 -0.01 -21.82 9.78
N ILE A 20 0.56 -21.87 10.99
CA ILE A 20 0.25 -20.94 12.08
C ILE A 20 1.03 -19.65 11.84
N HIS A 21 0.41 -18.70 11.17
CA HIS A 21 1.03 -17.43 10.79
C HIS A 21 0.88 -16.36 11.87
N PHE A 22 1.93 -16.11 12.66
CA PHE A 22 1.95 -15.04 13.66
C PHE A 22 2.85 -13.84 13.30
N ASN A 23 3.34 -13.76 12.05
CA ASN A 23 4.19 -12.66 11.58
C ASN A 23 3.43 -11.59 10.77
N HIS A 24 2.17 -11.31 11.12
CA HIS A 24 1.32 -10.36 10.37
C HIS A 24 1.87 -8.93 10.33
N ALA A 25 2.62 -8.52 11.37
CA ALA A 25 3.27 -7.22 11.43
C ALA A 25 4.46 -7.08 10.47
N GLY A 26 5.13 -8.20 10.13
CA GLY A 26 6.21 -8.21 9.14
C GLY A 26 5.67 -8.31 7.71
N ILE A 27 4.93 -9.38 7.41
CA ILE A 27 4.25 -9.57 6.13
C ILE A 27 3.02 -10.44 6.33
N SER A 28 1.88 -10.02 5.78
CA SER A 28 0.63 -10.77 5.90
C SER A 28 0.40 -11.73 4.73
N LEU A 29 -0.37 -12.79 4.98
CA LEU A 29 -0.94 -13.62 3.92
C LEU A 29 -1.81 -12.75 3.00
N LEU A 30 -1.65 -12.91 1.69
CA LEU A 30 -2.43 -12.17 0.71
C LEU A 30 -3.84 -12.77 0.58
N PRO A 31 -4.92 -11.96 0.66
CA PRO A 31 -6.28 -12.46 0.45
C PRO A 31 -6.47 -13.08 -0.94
N THR A 32 -7.25 -14.16 -1.04
CA THR A 32 -7.58 -14.85 -2.31
C THR A 32 -8.10 -13.88 -3.37
N ARG A 33 -8.99 -12.95 -3.00
CA ARG A 33 -9.53 -11.97 -3.95
C ARG A 33 -8.46 -11.03 -4.53
N THR A 34 -7.51 -10.61 -3.69
CA THR A 34 -6.41 -9.73 -4.10
C THR A 34 -5.45 -10.49 -5.01
N GLN A 35 -5.11 -11.72 -4.64
CA GLN A 35 -4.28 -12.60 -5.47
C GLN A 35 -4.89 -12.79 -6.86
N ALA A 36 -6.19 -13.08 -6.94
CA ALA A 36 -6.90 -13.26 -8.21
C ALA A 36 -6.85 -12.00 -9.07
N LYS A 37 -7.06 -10.82 -8.47
CA LYS A 37 -7.03 -9.55 -9.21
C LYS A 37 -5.63 -9.20 -9.74
N VAL A 38 -4.59 -9.46 -8.96
CA VAL A 38 -3.20 -9.26 -9.38
C VAL A 38 -2.84 -10.20 -10.53
N LYS A 39 -3.18 -11.49 -10.44
CA LYS A 39 -2.97 -12.45 -11.54
C LYS A 39 -3.65 -11.99 -12.82
N TRP A 40 -4.93 -11.63 -12.73
CA TRP A 40 -5.68 -11.09 -13.87
C TRP A 40 -5.01 -9.87 -14.51
N ALA A 41 -4.51 -8.92 -13.69
CA ALA A 41 -3.85 -7.72 -14.21
C ALA A 41 -2.55 -8.07 -14.94
N ILE A 42 -1.76 -9.01 -14.40
CA ILE A 42 -0.54 -9.52 -15.04
C ILE A 42 -0.89 -10.17 -16.39
N ASP A 43 -1.92 -11.02 -16.44
CA ASP A 43 -2.34 -11.70 -17.66
C ASP A 43 -2.79 -10.71 -18.75
N GLU A 44 -3.58 -9.70 -18.39
CA GLU A 44 -4.03 -8.67 -19.33
C GLU A 44 -2.88 -7.77 -19.82
N LEU A 45 -1.95 -7.40 -18.94
CA LEU A 45 -0.77 -6.63 -19.32
C LEU A 45 0.17 -7.43 -20.23
N ALA A 46 0.30 -8.74 -20.02
CA ALA A 46 1.09 -9.62 -20.90
C ALA A 46 0.45 -9.79 -22.28
N ARG A 47 -0.89 -9.76 -22.36
CA ARG A 47 -1.65 -10.02 -23.58
C ARG A 47 -1.86 -8.76 -24.42
N GLN A 48 -2.35 -7.67 -23.83
CA GLN A 48 -2.75 -6.44 -24.51
C GLN A 48 -2.53 -5.20 -23.62
N PRO A 49 -1.29 -4.78 -23.37
CA PRO A 49 -0.99 -3.71 -22.41
C PRO A 49 -1.61 -2.36 -22.81
N GLY A 50 -1.62 -2.01 -24.11
CA GLY A 50 -2.24 -0.77 -24.57
C GLY A 50 -3.75 -0.72 -24.32
N ARG A 51 -4.45 -1.85 -24.54
CA ARG A 51 -5.89 -1.97 -24.26
C ARG A 51 -6.18 -1.93 -22.77
N PHE A 52 -5.37 -2.63 -21.96
CA PHE A 52 -5.50 -2.60 -20.51
C PHE A 52 -5.46 -1.17 -19.99
N TRP A 53 -4.48 -0.37 -20.41
CA TRP A 53 -4.39 1.03 -19.96
C TRP A 53 -5.52 1.91 -20.49
N ALA A 54 -5.92 1.73 -21.75
CA ALA A 54 -6.99 2.53 -22.37
C ALA A 54 -8.37 2.25 -21.76
N GLU A 55 -8.69 1.00 -21.45
CA GLU A 55 -10.03 0.61 -20.98
C GLU A 55 -10.15 0.50 -19.46
N GLN A 56 -9.05 0.21 -18.76
CA GLN A 56 -9.09 -0.20 -17.36
C GLN A 56 -8.15 0.60 -16.46
N GLY A 57 -6.91 0.81 -16.90
CA GLY A 57 -5.85 1.36 -16.04
C GLY A 57 -6.13 2.77 -15.54
N VAL A 58 -6.65 3.67 -16.40
CA VAL A 58 -7.04 5.03 -15.98
C VAL A 58 -8.14 4.98 -14.93
N ALA A 59 -9.23 4.26 -15.21
CA ALA A 59 -10.36 4.12 -14.29
C ALA A 59 -9.96 3.47 -12.96
N TYR A 60 -9.06 2.48 -12.97
CA TYR A 60 -8.52 1.90 -11.74
C TYR A 60 -7.72 2.89 -10.91
N ASN A 61 -6.88 3.71 -11.54
CA ASN A 61 -6.10 4.72 -10.83
C ASN A 61 -6.98 5.80 -10.19
N GLU A 62 -8.03 6.23 -10.88
CA GLU A 62 -9.00 7.20 -10.35
C GLU A 62 -9.78 6.60 -9.17
N ARG A 63 -10.32 5.40 -9.35
CA ARG A 63 -11.04 4.67 -8.30
C ARG A 63 -10.16 4.39 -7.08
N PHE A 64 -8.93 3.94 -7.30
CA PHE A 64 -7.96 3.69 -6.24
C PHE A 64 -7.72 4.94 -5.38
N ARG A 65 -7.50 6.09 -6.01
CA ARG A 65 -7.32 7.35 -5.27
C ARG A 65 -8.58 7.73 -4.50
N GLN A 66 -9.76 7.63 -5.12
CA GLN A 66 -11.01 7.98 -4.45
C GLN A 66 -11.32 7.08 -3.26
N GLU A 67 -11.16 5.75 -3.40
CA GLU A 67 -11.36 4.82 -2.28
C GLU A 67 -10.38 5.10 -1.13
N LEU A 68 -9.14 5.51 -1.44
CA LEU A 68 -8.18 5.91 -0.40
C LEU A 68 -8.52 7.24 0.25
N VAL A 69 -9.02 8.23 -0.49
CA VAL A 69 -9.53 9.48 0.08
C VAL A 69 -10.55 9.18 1.17
N ASP A 70 -11.52 8.32 0.87
CA ASP A 70 -12.56 7.94 1.82
C ASP A 70 -11.97 7.11 2.97
N PHE A 71 -11.01 6.23 2.70
CA PHE A 71 -10.39 5.35 3.71
C PHE A 71 -9.56 6.11 4.76
N VAL A 72 -8.78 7.11 4.33
CA VAL A 72 -7.91 7.90 5.24
C VAL A 72 -8.49 9.28 5.58
N HIS A 73 -9.69 9.59 5.07
CA HIS A 73 -10.33 10.90 5.17
C HIS A 73 -9.45 12.05 4.66
N ALA A 74 -8.82 11.87 3.50
CA ALA A 74 -8.10 12.97 2.82
C ALA A 74 -9.09 14.02 2.28
N ALA A 75 -8.62 15.23 2.03
CA ALA A 75 -9.46 16.29 1.47
C ALA A 75 -9.61 16.16 -0.06
N SER A 76 -8.65 15.51 -0.73
CA SER A 76 -8.62 15.43 -2.19
C SER A 76 -7.88 14.19 -2.71
N PRO A 77 -8.28 13.61 -3.86
CA PRO A 77 -7.53 12.51 -4.50
C PRO A 77 -6.12 12.93 -4.92
N TRP A 78 -5.85 14.23 -5.08
CA TRP A 78 -4.52 14.76 -5.38
C TRP A 78 -3.54 14.69 -4.19
N GLU A 79 -4.04 14.44 -2.98
CA GLU A 79 -3.21 14.17 -1.80
C GLU A 79 -2.77 12.69 -1.73
N ILE A 80 -3.30 11.82 -2.61
CA ILE A 80 -2.97 10.39 -2.67
C ILE A 80 -1.92 10.13 -3.75
N VAL A 81 -0.70 9.88 -3.30
CA VAL A 81 0.44 9.52 -4.17
C VAL A 81 0.82 8.06 -3.94
N PRO A 82 0.69 7.17 -4.95
CA PRO A 82 1.15 5.79 -4.84
C PRO A 82 2.66 5.72 -4.64
N SER A 83 3.10 4.88 -3.69
CA SER A 83 4.51 4.55 -3.49
C SER A 83 4.68 3.03 -3.37
N ALA A 84 5.88 2.53 -3.70
CA ALA A 84 6.13 1.09 -3.68
C ALA A 84 6.18 0.53 -2.24
N THR A 85 6.67 1.34 -1.29
CA THR A 85 6.81 0.99 0.13
C THR A 85 6.74 2.24 1.00
N THR A 86 6.44 2.07 2.29
CA THR A 86 6.52 3.15 3.28
C THR A 86 7.90 3.82 3.29
N SER A 87 8.99 3.04 3.20
CA SER A 87 10.36 3.56 3.17
C SER A 87 10.61 4.48 1.99
N SER A 88 10.18 4.10 0.78
CA SER A 88 10.30 4.96 -0.40
C SER A 88 9.44 6.22 -0.29
N GLY A 89 8.27 6.13 0.33
CA GLY A 89 7.39 7.26 0.55
C GLY A 89 8.00 8.29 1.49
N LEU A 90 8.49 7.85 2.66
CA LEU A 90 9.14 8.73 3.63
C LEU A 90 10.41 9.37 3.07
N ASN A 91 11.20 8.61 2.29
CA ASN A 91 12.37 9.17 1.62
C ASN A 91 11.98 10.26 0.62
N ALA A 92 10.96 10.04 -0.22
CA ALA A 92 10.50 11.05 -1.16
C ALA A 92 10.04 12.33 -0.46
N VAL A 93 9.36 12.21 0.69
CA VAL A 93 8.95 13.38 1.50
C VAL A 93 10.16 14.12 2.06
N ALA A 94 11.11 13.42 2.68
CA ALA A 94 12.29 14.04 3.28
C ALA A 94 13.12 14.84 2.26
N GLN A 95 13.24 14.32 1.03
CA GLN A 95 13.98 14.96 -0.06
C GLN A 95 13.21 16.10 -0.75
N ALA A 96 11.89 16.18 -0.57
CA ALA A 96 11.07 17.25 -1.15
C ALA A 96 11.03 18.52 -0.28
N ILE A 97 11.44 18.45 0.99
CA ILE A 97 11.45 19.59 1.90
C ILE A 97 12.71 20.44 1.65
N ALA A 98 12.52 21.75 1.47
CA ALA A 98 13.61 22.70 1.28
C ALA A 98 14.18 23.15 2.65
N TRP A 99 14.89 22.24 3.32
CA TRP A 99 15.48 22.47 4.65
C TRP A 99 16.34 23.73 4.71
N GLN A 100 16.23 24.46 5.81
CA GLN A 100 17.03 25.64 6.10
C GLN A 100 17.95 25.40 7.30
N PRO A 101 19.11 26.08 7.36
CA PRO A 101 19.94 26.04 8.56
C PRO A 101 19.17 26.45 9.81
N GLY A 102 19.19 25.59 10.83
CA GLY A 102 18.48 25.80 12.09
C GLY A 102 17.13 25.09 12.20
N ASP A 103 16.64 24.46 11.12
CA ASP A 103 15.49 23.56 11.20
C ASP A 103 15.83 22.34 12.08
N ASN A 104 14.80 21.82 12.75
CA ASN A 104 14.93 20.66 13.62
C ASN A 104 13.93 19.58 13.20
N VAL A 105 14.36 18.33 13.23
CA VAL A 105 13.51 17.17 13.04
C VAL A 105 13.38 16.42 14.36
N LEU A 106 12.13 16.13 14.75
CA LEU A 106 11.80 15.48 16.01
C LEU A 106 11.25 14.09 15.72
N PHE A 107 11.73 13.11 16.48
CA PHE A 107 11.32 11.70 16.35
C PHE A 107 11.04 11.10 17.73
N CYS A 108 10.34 9.97 17.75
CA CYS A 108 10.27 9.11 18.93
C CYS A 108 11.52 8.21 19.01
N ASP A 109 11.88 7.74 20.21
CA ASP A 109 13.00 6.82 20.43
C ASP A 109 12.71 5.37 20.02
N VAL A 110 11.48 5.10 19.55
CA VAL A 110 10.98 3.79 19.13
C VAL A 110 10.68 3.70 17.64
N GLU A 111 11.16 4.66 16.84
CA GLU A 111 10.92 4.68 15.40
C GLU A 111 11.53 3.47 14.68
N PHE A 112 10.80 2.97 13.68
CA PHE A 112 11.35 1.97 12.77
C PHE A 112 12.41 2.63 11.87
N PRO A 113 13.51 1.94 11.48
CA PRO A 113 14.62 2.57 10.75
C PRO A 113 14.25 3.32 9.47
N SER A 114 13.20 2.88 8.76
CA SER A 114 12.72 3.57 7.56
C SER A 114 12.12 4.96 7.83
N ASN A 115 11.77 5.27 9.08
CA ASN A 115 11.31 6.58 9.52
C ASN A 115 12.39 7.39 10.26
N VAL A 116 13.65 6.90 10.28
CA VAL A 116 14.79 7.62 10.88
C VAL A 116 15.77 8.06 9.79
N TYR A 117 16.29 7.11 9.02
CA TYR A 117 17.38 7.39 8.08
C TYR A 117 17.08 8.44 7.00
N PRO A 118 15.85 8.55 6.45
CA PRO A 118 15.56 9.60 5.47
C PRO A 118 15.83 11.03 5.93
N TRP A 119 15.83 11.27 7.23
CA TRP A 119 15.91 12.59 7.84
C TRP A 119 17.30 12.95 8.34
N LEU A 120 18.26 12.03 8.21
CA LEU A 120 19.65 12.22 8.60
C LEU A 120 20.58 12.56 7.42
N SER A 121 20.01 12.62 6.20
CA SER A 121 20.73 12.87 4.95
C SER A 121 20.89 14.36 4.65
#